data_AF-A0A851M867-F1
#
_entry.id   AF-A0A851M867-F1
#
_cell.length_a   1.000
_cell.length_b   1.000
_cell.length_c   1.000
_cell.angle_alpha   90.00
_cell.angle_beta   90.00
_cell.angle_gamma   90.00
#
_symmetry.space_group_name_H-M   'P 1'
#
loop_
_entity.id
_entity.type
_entity.pdbx_description
1 polymer ?
#
loop_
_entity_poly.entity_id
_entity_poly.type
_entity_poly.pdbx_seq_one_letter_code
_entity_poly.pdbx_strand_id
1 'polypeptide(L)' 'QAKDAGQRTTIYKRDPSKQYGLKMKTSRAFFSEVERRFDTMPFTLRAFEDEKKARMGVVECAKHELLQPFNVLYEKEGE' A
#
# COMPACT_ATOMS: atom_id res chain seq x y z
N GLN A 1 -8.01 -11.57 -20.45
CA GLN A 1 -8.41 -11.10 -19.11
C GLN A 1 -7.15 -10.96 -18.29
N ALA A 2 -6.85 -9.74 -17.83
CA ALA A 2 -5.66 -9.47 -17.06
C ALA A 2 -5.70 -10.19 -15.70
N LYS A 3 -4.58 -10.81 -15.31
CA LYS A 3 -4.44 -11.61 -14.09
C LYS A 3 -3.28 -11.12 -13.24
N ASP A 4 -3.36 -11.39 -11.94
CA ASP A 4 -2.23 -11.21 -11.03
C ASP A 4 -1.16 -12.28 -11.36
N ALA A 5 0.05 -11.81 -11.67
CA ALA A 5 1.20 -12.67 -12.00
C ALA A 5 2.19 -12.81 -10.83
N GLY A 6 1.80 -12.42 -9.61
CA GLY A 6 2.66 -12.43 -8.43
C GLY A 6 3.62 -11.24 -8.34
N GLN A 7 3.48 -10.26 -9.25
CA GLN A 7 4.25 -9.03 -9.18
C GLN A 7 3.83 -8.21 -7.96
N ARG A 8 4.81 -7.71 -7.24
CA ARG A 8 4.56 -6.93 -6.03
C ARG A 8 3.79 -5.64 -6.33
N THR A 9 2.65 -5.46 -5.66
CA THR A 9 1.95 -4.17 -5.61
C THR A 9 2.79 -3.13 -4.86
N THR A 10 3.00 -1.98 -5.50
CA THR A 10 3.79 -0.87 -4.92
C THR A 10 3.03 0.44 -4.88
N ILE A 11 1.79 0.46 -5.39
CA ILE A 11 0.91 1.63 -5.41
C ILE A 11 -0.28 1.36 -4.50
N TYR A 12 -0.56 2.28 -3.59
CA TYR A 12 -1.62 2.18 -2.60
C TYR A 12 -2.35 3.51 -2.47
N LYS A 13 -3.60 3.47 -2.00
CA LYS A 13 -4.40 4.66 -1.64
C LYS A 13 -5.05 4.44 -0.29
N ARG A 14 -5.09 5.47 0.55
CA ARG A 14 -5.81 5.42 1.83
C ARG A 14 -7.32 5.36 1.62
N ASP A 15 -7.99 4.49 2.36
CA ASP A 15 -9.44 4.49 2.49
C ASP A 15 -9.86 5.28 3.75
N PRO A 16 -10.45 6.49 3.62
CA PRO A 16 -10.85 7.29 4.77
C PRO A 16 -12.08 6.72 5.50
N SER A 17 -12.81 5.78 4.91
CA SER A 17 -13.98 5.15 5.54
C SER A 17 -13.61 4.02 6.51
N LYS A 18 -12.33 3.59 6.49
CA LYS A 18 -11.83 2.47 7.27
C LYS A 18 -10.98 2.98 8.43
N GLN A 19 -11.24 2.45 9.62
CA GLN A 19 -10.48 2.76 10.82
C GLN A 19 -10.12 1.47 11.55
N TYR A 20 -8.83 1.31 11.86
CA TYR A 20 -8.31 0.16 12.59
C TYR A 20 -7.13 0.58 13.47
N GLY A 21 -7.10 0.06 14.70
CA GLY A 21 -5.99 0.26 15.63
C GLY A 21 -4.78 -0.60 15.28
N LEU A 22 -3.88 -0.05 14.46
CA LEU A 22 -2.63 -0.72 14.06
C LEU A 22 -1.81 -1.15 15.28
N LYS A 23 -1.36 -2.40 15.30
CA LYS A 23 -0.64 -3.03 16.42
C LYS A 23 0.87 -2.88 16.30
N MET A 24 1.43 -2.86 15.10
CA MET A 24 2.88 -2.68 14.92
C MET A 24 3.27 -1.20 14.95
N LYS A 25 4.39 -0.88 15.61
CA LYS A 25 4.94 0.49 15.67
C LYS A 25 5.31 1.00 14.28
N THR A 26 5.83 0.10 13.44
CA THR A 26 6.25 0.39 12.07
C THR A 26 5.07 0.72 11.18
N SER A 27 3.95 0.00 11.29
CA SER A 27 2.71 0.31 10.58
C SER A 27 2.12 1.65 11.01
N ARG A 28 2.08 1.94 12.33
CA ARG A 28 1.62 3.24 12.84
C ARG A 28 2.43 4.40 12.26
N ALA A 29 3.76 4.31 12.34
CA ALA A 29 4.65 5.34 11.80
C ALA A 29 4.47 5.54 10.28
N PHE A 30 4.39 4.44 9.53
CA PHE A 30 4.14 4.46 8.09
C PHE A 30 2.79 5.09 7.75
N PHE A 31 1.71 4.71 8.44
CA PHE A 31 0.37 5.23 8.19
C PHE A 31 0.27 6.73 8.49
N SER A 32 0.84 7.19 9.60
CA SER A 32 0.88 8.63 9.91
C SER A 32 1.67 9.44 8.86
N GLU A 33 2.73 8.88 8.30
CA GLU A 33 3.45 9.52 7.20
C GLU A 33 2.61 9.57 5.91
N VAL A 34 1.87 8.51 5.60
CA VAL A 34 0.92 8.48 4.48
C VAL A 34 -0.13 9.57 4.63
N GLU A 35 -0.79 9.64 5.79
CA GLU A 35 -1.82 10.63 6.07
C GLU A 35 -1.29 12.06 5.91
N ARG A 36 -0.08 12.32 6.42
CA ARG A 36 0.56 13.64 6.35
C ARG A 36 0.97 14.06 4.93
N ARG A 37 1.46 13.12 4.12
CA ARG A 37 2.08 13.43 2.82
C ARG A 37 1.15 13.28 1.62
N PHE A 38 0.23 12.32 1.67
CA PHE A 38 -0.61 11.94 0.54
C PHE A 38 -2.11 12.02 0.86
N ASP A 39 -2.48 12.09 2.14
CA ASP A 39 -3.86 12.03 2.62
C ASP A 39 -4.64 10.86 1.98
N THR A 40 -5.55 11.15 1.05
CA THR A 40 -6.40 10.19 0.34
C THR A 40 -5.99 9.98 -1.12
N MET A 41 -4.88 10.56 -1.56
CA MET A 41 -4.34 10.38 -2.91
C MET A 41 -3.51 9.10 -3.03
N PRO A 42 -3.49 8.44 -4.22
CA PRO A 42 -2.60 7.31 -4.46
C PRO A 42 -1.12 7.69 -4.33
N PHE A 43 -0.31 6.75 -3.83
CA PHE A 43 1.12 6.94 -3.64
C PHE A 43 1.90 5.66 -3.95
N THR A 44 3.21 5.81 -4.22
CA THR A 44 4.13 4.69 -4.41
C THR A 44 4.99 4.45 -3.17
N LEU A 45 5.30 3.18 -2.86
CA LEU A 45 6.23 2.83 -1.78
C LEU A 45 7.64 3.43 -1.95
N ARG A 46 8.03 3.80 -3.18
CA ARG A 46 9.30 4.47 -3.47
C ARG A 46 9.37 5.92 -3.00
N ALA A 47 8.24 6.53 -2.63
CA ALA A 47 8.21 7.90 -2.15
C ALA A 47 8.73 8.05 -0.69
N PHE A 48 8.96 6.93 0.01
CA PHE A 48 9.49 6.87 1.36
C PHE A 48 11.00 6.70 1.33
N GLU A 49 11.72 7.34 2.27
CA GLU A 49 13.18 7.26 2.35
C GLU A 49 13.67 5.83 2.62
N ASP A 50 12.98 5.12 3.52
CA ASP A 50 13.30 3.73 3.88
C ASP A 50 12.25 2.78 3.29
N GLU A 51 12.52 2.30 2.09
CA GLU A 51 11.63 1.38 1.38
C GLU A 51 11.44 0.04 2.13
N LYS A 52 12.42 -0.41 2.94
CA LYS A 52 12.26 -1.63 3.74
C LYS A 52 11.23 -1.44 4.84
N LYS A 53 11.25 -0.29 5.54
CA LYS A 53 10.23 0.05 6.53
C LYS A 53 8.86 0.27 5.91
N ALA A 54 8.78 0.96 4.77
CA ALA A 54 7.52 1.15 4.05
C ALA A 54 6.90 -0.19 3.65
N ARG A 55 7.72 -1.09 3.08
CA ARG A 55 7.30 -2.45 2.72
C ARG A 55 6.84 -3.30 3.90
N MET A 56 7.36 -3.08 5.10
CA MET A 56 6.91 -3.77 6.30
C MET A 56 5.62 -3.16 6.86
N GLY A 57 5.53 -1.82 6.92
CA GLY A 57 4.37 -1.12 7.47
C GLY A 57 3.10 -1.26 6.63
N VAL A 58 3.25 -1.36 5.31
CA VAL A 58 2.11 -1.50 4.38
C VAL A 58 1.37 -2.83 4.55
N VAL A 59 2.04 -3.90 5.02
CA VAL A 59 1.44 -5.25 5.12
C VAL A 59 0.24 -5.25 6.05
N GLU A 60 0.38 -4.68 7.25
CA GLU A 60 -0.73 -4.60 8.21
C GLU A 60 -1.83 -3.65 7.72
N CYS A 61 -1.44 -2.50 7.15
CA CYS A 61 -2.38 -1.50 6.68
C CYS A 61 -3.26 -2.02 5.54
N ALA A 62 -2.68 -2.73 4.57
CA ALA A 62 -3.42 -3.36 3.48
C ALA A 62 -4.28 -4.54 3.97
N LYS A 63 -3.75 -5.35 4.91
CA LYS A 63 -4.49 -6.48 5.50
C LYS A 63 -5.76 -6.04 6.24
N HIS A 64 -5.72 -4.88 6.89
CA HIS A 64 -6.86 -4.32 7.61
C HIS A 64 -7.62 -3.26 6.79
N GLU A 65 -7.47 -3.28 5.47
CA GLU A 65 -8.22 -2.44 4.52
C GLU A 65 -8.06 -0.93 4.70
N LEU A 66 -7.08 -0.47 5.49
CA LEU A 66 -6.77 0.96 5.62
C LEU A 66 -6.16 1.53 4.33
N LEU A 67 -5.51 0.66 3.54
CA LEU A 67 -4.92 0.99 2.25
C LEU A 67 -5.43 0.04 1.16
N GLN A 68 -5.95 0.62 0.09
CA GLN A 68 -6.40 -0.07 -1.11
C GLN A 68 -5.21 -0.26 -2.07
N PRO A 69 -4.88 -1.51 -2.46
CA PRO A 69 -3.79 -1.80 -3.39
C PRO A 69 -4.21 -1.60 -4.85
N PHE A 70 -3.30 -1.07 -5.67
CA PHE A 70 -3.44 -1.05 -7.14
C PHE A 70 -2.57 -2.19 -7.70
N ASN A 71 -3.18 -3.36 -7.84
CA ASN A 71 -2.46 -4.57 -8.25
C ASN A 71 -1.92 -4.45 -9.67
N VAL A 72 -0.73 -5.00 -9.88
CA VAL A 72 -0.14 -5.10 -11.22
C VAL A 72 -0.77 -6.31 -11.91
N LEU A 73 -1.54 -6.03 -12.95
CA LEU A 73 -2.22 -7.05 -13.74
C LEU A 73 -1.51 -7.23 -15.08
N TYR A 74 -1.40 -8.47 -15.53
CA TYR A 74 -0.75 -8.85 -16.78
C TYR A 74 -1.75 -9.54 -17.70
N GLU A 75 -1.67 -9.24 -18.99
CA GLU A 75 -2.31 -10.04 -20.02
C GLU A 75 -1.45 -11.27 -20.35
N LYS A 76 -1.92 -12.11 -21.29
CA LYS A 76 -1.13 -13.26 -21.69
C LYS A 76 0.14 -12.80 -22.41
N GLU A 77 1.19 -13.60 -22.33
CA GLU A 77 2.40 -13.33 -23.10
C GLU A 77 2.08 -13.27 -24.60
N GLY A 78 2.36 -12.13 -25.24
CA GLY A 78 2.06 -11.89 -26.66
C GLY A 78 0.70 -11.26 -26.97
N GLU A 79 -0.11 -10.94 -25.95
CA GLU A 79 -1.22 -9.98 -26.03
C GLU A 79 -0.72 -8.58 -25.63
#